data_AF-A0A7W1NL38-F1
#
_entry.id   AF-A0A7W1NL38-F1
#
_cell.length_a   1.000
_cell.length_b   1.000
_cell.length_c   1.000
_cell.angle_alpha   90.00
_cell.angle_beta   90.00
_cell.angle_gamma   90.00
#
_symmetry.space_group_name_H-M   'P 1'
#
loop_
_entity.id
_entity.type
_entity.pdbx_description
1 polymer ?
#
loop_
_entity_poly.entity_id
_entity_poly.type
_entity_poly.pdbx_seq_one_letter_code
_entity_poly.pdbx_strand_id
1 'polypeptide(L)'
;MPDSLTIIREEISKGHVIRARKILRMLLEETPTAPLWYLASTICESPEQELGCLRQALKIDPNHLYARERYIELKKAHHQDMMPPLMVLVEDLPEPSDTPTIDPFTAKHQRRRRSQRRWAALGVAASMIMSLSSTYFLLTVLGSPIPAQIRAIVSGQSGNNQAGQPVFGTHGSGQVNTPNAPVPPVSATNEYYSAEAAAGGFVVRPNKTEDLVAEKPINDVLDPGFAHEYIIKVKKGDEIAVAVQFFSPTAHKVAANMAMLDPDGYNAAAQCERGSIMTDGTSVTYDCKINKTGDWKLQLFGHSGESTGVYIVTYQRM
;
A
#
# COMPACT_ATOMS: atom_id res chain seq x y z
N MET A 1 -33.38 -6.23 -20.48
CA MET A 1 -32.98 -5.02 -21.23
C MET A 1 -31.46 -5.01 -21.28
N PRO A 2 -30.83 -4.75 -22.44
CA PRO A 2 -29.38 -4.64 -22.50
C PRO A 2 -28.89 -3.54 -21.56
N ASP A 3 -27.80 -3.81 -20.85
CA ASP A 3 -27.16 -2.85 -19.96
C ASP A 3 -26.77 -1.61 -20.78
N SER A 4 -27.17 -0.42 -20.32
CA SER A 4 -26.95 0.85 -21.03
C SER A 4 -25.47 1.06 -21.40
N LEU A 5 -24.54 0.50 -20.61
CA LEU A 5 -23.10 0.51 -20.89
C LEU A 5 -22.74 -0.25 -22.18
N THR A 6 -23.43 -1.36 -22.46
CA THR A 6 -23.19 -2.17 -23.67
C THR A 6 -23.58 -1.43 -24.94
N ILE A 7 -24.70 -0.70 -24.90
CA ILE A 7 -25.19 0.12 -26.02
C ILE A 7 -24.19 1.25 -26.33
N ILE A 8 -23.66 1.91 -25.29
CA ILE A 8 -22.66 2.98 -25.47
C ILE A 8 -21.39 2.43 -26.10
N ARG A 9 -20.87 1.30 -25.59
CA ARG A 9 -19.67 0.65 -26.14
C ARG A 9 -19.88 0.23 -27.60
N GLU A 10 -21.06 -0.26 -27.94
CA GLU A 10 -21.41 -0.62 -29.31
C GLU A 10 -21.41 0.60 -30.23
N GLU A 11 -22.05 1.72 -29.84
CA GLU A 11 -22.03 2.96 -30.63
C GLU A 11 -20.62 3.55 -30.79
N ILE A 12 -19.77 3.46 -29.76
CA ILE A 12 -18.36 3.85 -29.84
C ILE A 12 -17.62 2.95 -30.84
N SER A 13 -17.84 1.63 -30.79
CA SER A 13 -17.21 0.67 -31.71
C SER A 13 -17.60 0.88 -33.18
N LYS A 14 -18.81 1.42 -33.42
CA LYS A 14 -19.30 1.81 -34.75
C LYS A 14 -18.77 3.18 -35.21
N GLY A 15 -18.04 3.90 -34.37
CA GLY A 15 -17.55 5.26 -34.65
C GLY A 15 -18.63 6.35 -34.52
N HIS A 16 -19.80 6.05 -33.96
CA HIS A 16 -20.89 7.00 -33.80
C HIS A 16 -20.74 7.86 -32.54
N VAL A 17 -19.64 8.61 -32.45
CA VAL A 17 -19.24 9.38 -31.27
C VAL A 17 -20.31 10.39 -30.82
N ILE A 18 -20.98 11.06 -31.77
CA ILE A 18 -22.03 12.05 -31.47
C ILE A 18 -23.23 11.39 -30.77
N ARG A 19 -23.64 10.20 -31.24
CA ARG A 19 -24.76 9.46 -30.66
C ARG A 19 -24.40 8.91 -29.29
N ALA A 20 -23.20 8.34 -29.14
CA ALA A 20 -22.67 7.88 -27.86
C ALA A 20 -22.61 9.03 -26.84
N ARG A 21 -22.13 10.23 -27.24
CA ARG A 21 -22.09 11.43 -26.40
C ARG A 21 -23.47 11.87 -25.92
N LYS A 22 -24.49 11.81 -26.79
CA LYS A 22 -25.87 12.14 -26.43
C LYS A 22 -26.44 11.18 -25.38
N ILE A 23 -26.22 9.86 -25.56
CA ILE A 23 -26.66 8.83 -24.62
C ILE A 23 -25.93 8.99 -23.29
N LEU A 24 -24.60 9.17 -23.32
CA LEU A 24 -23.78 9.40 -22.13
C LEU A 24 -24.22 10.63 -21.34
N ARG A 25 -24.55 11.75 -22.01
CA ARG A 25 -25.02 12.96 -21.30
C ARG A 25 -26.29 12.69 -20.50
N MET A 26 -27.28 12.03 -21.10
CA MET A 26 -28.53 11.69 -20.40
C MET A 26 -28.28 10.77 -19.18
N LEU A 27 -27.43 9.75 -19.35
CA LEU A 27 -27.13 8.81 -18.26
C LEU A 27 -26.27 9.42 -17.15
N LEU A 28 -25.37 10.35 -17.47
CA LEU A 28 -24.57 11.07 -16.48
C LEU A 28 -25.40 12.07 -15.67
N GLU A 29 -26.46 12.63 -16.27
CA GLU A 29 -27.42 13.51 -15.57
C GLU A 29 -28.31 12.70 -14.61
N GLU A 30 -28.72 11.49 -14.99
CA GLU A 30 -29.59 10.64 -14.18
C GLU A 30 -28.82 9.87 -13.09
N THR A 31 -27.73 9.19 -13.46
CA THR A 31 -26.94 8.33 -12.56
C THR A 31 -25.45 8.42 -12.88
N PRO A 32 -24.71 9.38 -12.30
CA PRO A 32 -23.27 9.50 -12.51
C PRO A 32 -22.53 8.34 -11.84
N THR A 33 -21.99 7.42 -12.64
CA THR A 33 -21.16 6.30 -12.17
C THR A 33 -19.74 6.42 -12.72
N ALA A 34 -18.75 5.88 -12.00
CA ALA A 34 -17.35 5.95 -12.44
C ALA A 34 -17.10 5.32 -13.83
N PRO A 35 -17.70 4.16 -14.18
CA PRO A 35 -17.56 3.59 -15.54
C PRO A 35 -18.15 4.48 -16.64
N LEU A 36 -19.24 5.22 -16.39
CA LEU A 36 -19.80 6.15 -17.37
C LEU A 36 -18.88 7.35 -17.61
N TRP A 37 -18.29 7.89 -16.55
CA TRP A 37 -17.29 8.97 -16.66
C TRP A 37 -16.02 8.51 -17.38
N TYR A 38 -15.60 7.26 -17.19
CA TYR A 38 -14.50 6.67 -17.95
C TYR A 38 -14.87 6.51 -19.44
N LEU A 39 -16.07 6.01 -19.77
CA LEU A 39 -16.52 5.98 -21.17
C LEU A 39 -16.60 7.39 -21.78
N ALA A 40 -17.04 8.38 -21.01
CA ALA A 40 -17.05 9.76 -21.45
C ALA A 40 -15.65 10.29 -21.78
N SER A 41 -14.60 9.88 -21.05
CA SER A 41 -13.23 10.30 -21.37
C SER A 41 -12.76 9.74 -22.71
N THR A 42 -13.19 8.52 -23.09
CA THR A 42 -12.80 7.89 -24.37
C THR A 42 -13.39 8.57 -25.62
N ILE A 43 -14.39 9.43 -25.46
CA ILE A 43 -15.06 10.16 -26.56
C ILE A 43 -14.76 11.66 -26.57
N CYS A 44 -13.88 12.13 -25.67
CA CYS A 44 -13.42 13.50 -25.61
C CYS A 44 -12.46 13.80 -26.77
N GLU A 45 -12.58 14.99 -27.37
CA GLU A 45 -11.72 15.41 -28.49
C GLU A 45 -10.44 16.08 -28.00
N SER A 46 -10.47 16.71 -26.82
CA SER A 46 -9.29 17.35 -26.22
C SER A 46 -8.76 16.58 -25.02
N PRO A 47 -7.43 16.54 -24.82
CA PRO A 47 -6.81 15.86 -23.70
C PRO A 47 -7.19 16.50 -22.35
N GLU A 48 -7.49 17.80 -22.34
CA GLU A 48 -7.97 18.50 -21.14
C GLU A 48 -9.37 18.04 -20.71
N GLN A 49 -10.27 17.84 -21.67
CA GLN A 49 -11.60 17.28 -21.40
C GLN A 49 -11.50 15.84 -20.92
N GLU A 50 -10.62 15.04 -21.55
CA GLU A 50 -10.36 13.66 -21.14
C GLU A 50 -9.88 13.60 -19.68
N LEU A 51 -8.89 14.43 -19.31
CA LEU A 51 -8.41 14.57 -17.92
C LEU A 51 -9.52 15.01 -16.95
N GLY A 52 -10.41 15.90 -17.39
CA GLY A 52 -11.58 16.33 -16.62
C GLY A 52 -12.53 15.18 -16.30
N CYS A 53 -12.90 14.39 -17.31
CA CYS A 53 -13.75 13.22 -17.15
C CYS A 53 -13.11 12.13 -16.26
N LEU A 54 -11.82 11.84 -16.45
CA LEU A 54 -11.09 10.88 -15.63
C LEU A 54 -11.02 11.31 -14.16
N ARG A 55 -10.85 12.61 -13.90
CA ARG A 55 -10.88 13.15 -12.53
C ARG A 55 -12.24 12.95 -11.87
N GLN A 56 -13.34 13.11 -12.61
CA GLN A 56 -14.68 12.83 -12.09
C GLN A 56 -14.89 11.34 -11.81
N ALA A 57 -14.41 10.46 -12.70
CA ALA A 57 -14.46 9.01 -12.48
C ALA A 57 -13.75 8.61 -11.17
N LEU A 58 -12.51 9.08 -10.97
CA LEU A 58 -11.71 8.81 -9.77
C LEU A 58 -12.25 9.47 -8.50
N LYS A 59 -13.05 10.54 -8.62
CA LYS A 59 -13.75 11.15 -7.49
C LYS A 59 -14.89 10.28 -6.99
N ILE A 60 -15.58 9.57 -7.88
CA ILE A 60 -16.67 8.66 -7.54
C ILE A 60 -16.12 7.32 -7.05
N ASP A 61 -15.14 6.76 -7.77
CA ASP A 61 -14.46 5.52 -7.40
C ASP A 61 -12.94 5.72 -7.46
N PRO A 62 -12.29 5.96 -6.30
CA PRO A 62 -10.84 6.08 -6.24
C PRO A 62 -10.11 4.85 -6.77
N ASN A 63 -10.71 3.66 -6.68
CA ASN A 63 -10.11 2.36 -7.02
C ASN A 63 -10.37 1.91 -8.47
N HIS A 64 -10.94 2.78 -9.31
CA HIS A 64 -11.19 2.46 -10.71
C HIS A 64 -9.87 2.36 -11.52
N LEU A 65 -9.32 1.15 -11.64
CA LEU A 65 -8.00 0.86 -12.22
C LEU A 65 -7.79 1.52 -13.59
N TYR A 66 -8.70 1.29 -14.55
CA TYR A 66 -8.57 1.82 -15.92
C TYR A 66 -8.52 3.35 -15.98
N ALA A 67 -9.29 4.04 -15.13
CA ALA A 67 -9.32 5.49 -15.11
C ALA A 67 -8.02 6.06 -14.51
N ARG A 68 -7.47 5.36 -13.51
CA ARG A 68 -6.23 5.74 -12.83
C ARG A 68 -5.03 5.62 -13.76
N GLU A 69 -4.89 4.48 -14.44
CA GLU A 69 -3.82 4.24 -15.40
C GLU A 69 -3.84 5.30 -16.51
N ARG A 70 -5.01 5.49 -17.13
CA ARG A 70 -5.18 6.47 -18.21
C ARG A 70 -4.88 7.91 -17.77
N TYR A 71 -5.27 8.28 -16.55
CA TYR A 71 -4.98 9.60 -15.99
C TYR A 71 -3.48 9.84 -15.80
N ILE A 72 -2.74 8.82 -15.36
CA ILE A 72 -1.28 8.89 -15.18
C ILE A 72 -0.59 9.06 -16.54
N GLU A 73 -1.01 8.31 -17.56
CA GLU A 73 -0.47 8.42 -18.92
C GLU A 73 -0.65 9.83 -19.50
N LEU A 74 -1.87 10.37 -19.46
CA LEU A 74 -2.14 11.71 -19.98
C LEU A 74 -1.38 12.79 -19.20
N LYS A 75 -1.27 12.65 -17.88
CA LYS A 75 -0.51 13.62 -17.07
C LYS A 75 0.99 13.60 -17.42
N LYS A 76 1.55 12.42 -17.73
CA LYS A 76 2.94 12.30 -18.19
C LYS A 76 3.13 12.96 -19.55
N ALA A 77 2.24 12.70 -20.52
CA ALA A 77 2.29 13.32 -21.84
C ALA A 77 2.16 14.86 -21.74
N HIS A 78 1.18 15.34 -20.97
CA HIS A 78 0.97 16.76 -20.77
C HIS A 78 2.16 17.46 -20.09
N HIS A 79 2.85 16.78 -19.18
CA HIS A 79 4.06 17.32 -18.56
C HIS A 79 5.25 17.39 -19.53
N GLN A 80 5.36 16.43 -20.46
CA GLN A 80 6.39 16.45 -21.50
C GLN A 80 6.18 17.61 -22.47
N ASP A 81 4.94 17.90 -22.86
CA ASP A 81 4.63 19.05 -23.74
C ASP A 81 4.96 20.40 -23.08
N MET A 82 4.88 20.48 -21.74
CA MET A 82 5.23 21.69 -20.99
C MET A 82 6.73 21.80 -20.63
N MET A 83 7.51 20.73 -20.78
CA MET A 83 8.97 20.84 -20.66
C MET A 83 9.53 21.26 -22.02
N PRO A 84 10.07 22.49 -22.16
CA PRO A 84 10.76 22.86 -23.39
C PRO A 84 11.86 21.83 -23.64
N PRO A 85 12.03 21.35 -24.88
CA PRO A 85 13.06 20.35 -25.19
C PRO A 85 14.41 20.91 -24.77
N LEU A 86 15.04 20.24 -23.79
CA LEU A 86 16.34 20.62 -23.23
C LEU A 86 17.48 20.62 -24.28
N MET A 87 17.21 20.24 -25.52
CA MET A 87 18.17 20.27 -26.61
C MET A 87 18.42 21.68 -27.18
N VAL A 88 17.67 22.71 -26.78
CA VAL A 88 17.84 24.07 -27.34
C VAL A 88 18.74 24.98 -26.48
N LEU A 89 19.16 24.54 -25.28
CA LEU A 89 19.95 25.37 -24.35
C LEU A 89 21.43 24.98 -24.22
N VAL A 90 21.94 24.08 -25.08
CA VAL A 90 23.35 23.64 -25.04
C VAL A 90 24.22 24.31 -26.12
N GLU A 91 23.63 25.00 -27.11
CA GLU A 91 24.40 25.50 -28.27
C GLU A 91 25.09 26.86 -28.06
N ASP A 92 24.78 27.63 -27.00
CA ASP A 92 25.32 29.00 -26.77
C ASP A 92 25.89 29.20 -25.35
N LEU A 93 26.54 28.18 -24.77
CA LEU A 93 27.39 28.44 -23.60
C LEU A 93 28.77 28.93 -24.08
N PRO A 94 29.14 30.21 -23.86
CA PRO A 94 30.48 30.69 -24.18
C PRO A 94 31.52 29.87 -23.42
N GLU A 95 32.63 29.57 -24.09
CA GLU A 95 33.76 28.84 -23.51
C GLU A 95 34.16 29.45 -22.15
N PRO A 96 34.41 28.62 -21.13
CA PRO A 96 34.61 29.09 -19.76
C PRO A 96 35.84 29.99 -19.66
N SER A 97 35.63 31.29 -19.52
CA SER A 97 36.65 32.24 -19.09
C SER A 97 37.12 31.88 -17.68
N ASP A 98 38.42 31.69 -17.52
CA ASP A 98 39.20 31.48 -16.29
C ASP A 98 38.38 31.58 -14.99
N THR A 99 37.86 30.44 -14.56
CA THR A 99 37.26 30.34 -13.23
C THR A 99 38.33 30.60 -12.17
N PRO A 100 38.10 31.53 -11.22
CA PRO A 100 39.05 31.81 -10.16
C PRO A 100 39.32 30.52 -9.35
N THR A 101 40.59 30.16 -9.25
CA THR A 101 41.08 28.98 -8.53
C THR A 101 40.65 29.07 -7.05
N ILE A 102 39.56 28.38 -6.71
CA ILE A 102 39.05 28.30 -5.33
C ILE A 102 40.07 27.54 -4.50
N ASP A 103 40.70 28.26 -3.58
CA ASP A 103 41.76 27.75 -2.72
C ASP A 103 41.24 26.60 -1.82
N PRO A 104 41.67 25.34 -2.03
CA PRO A 104 41.05 24.14 -1.45
C PRO A 104 41.12 24.08 0.09
N PHE A 105 41.97 24.90 0.70
CA PHE A 105 42.12 24.97 2.15
C PHE A 105 40.98 25.72 2.84
N THR A 106 40.35 26.70 2.18
CA THR A 106 39.21 27.44 2.75
C THR A 106 37.93 26.60 2.76
N ALA A 107 37.73 25.76 1.74
CA ALA A 107 36.59 24.86 1.61
C ALA A 107 36.54 23.79 2.72
N LYS A 108 37.70 23.26 3.13
CA LYS A 108 37.77 22.22 4.18
C LYS A 108 37.37 22.76 5.55
N HIS A 109 37.74 24.01 5.87
CA HIS A 109 37.39 24.62 7.16
C HIS A 109 35.89 24.93 7.26
N GLN A 110 35.26 25.34 6.16
CA GLN A 110 33.83 25.61 6.11
C GLN A 110 32.99 24.33 6.27
N ARG A 111 33.47 23.19 5.73
CA ARG A 111 32.81 21.88 5.89
C ARG A 111 32.78 21.40 7.33
N ARG A 112 33.88 21.55 8.09
CA ARG A 112 33.93 21.23 9.53
C ARG A 112 32.96 22.08 10.38
N ARG A 113 32.82 23.36 10.05
CA ARG A 113 31.91 24.26 10.78
C ARG A 113 30.43 23.92 10.53
N ARG A 114 30.09 23.46 9.32
CA ARG A 114 28.72 22.99 8.99
C ARG A 114 28.40 21.66 9.67
N SER A 115 29.34 20.73 9.77
CA SER A 115 29.10 19.46 10.46
C SER A 115 28.90 19.68 11.97
N GLN A 116 29.71 20.53 12.61
CA GLN A 116 29.53 20.84 14.04
C GLN A 116 28.15 21.43 14.36
N ARG A 117 27.61 22.31 13.50
CA ARG A 117 26.25 22.83 13.69
C ARG A 117 25.18 21.75 13.60
N ARG A 118 25.34 20.77 12.69
CA ARG A 118 24.42 19.63 12.58
C ARG A 118 24.47 18.73 13.82
N TRP A 119 25.67 18.46 14.34
CA TRP A 119 25.83 17.67 15.56
C TRP A 119 25.28 18.39 16.80
N ALA A 120 25.48 19.70 16.90
CA ALA A 120 24.89 20.50 17.98
C ALA A 120 23.34 20.48 17.91
N ALA A 121 22.76 20.66 16.71
CA ALA A 121 21.32 20.57 16.53
C ALA A 121 20.76 19.19 16.87
N LEU A 122 21.47 18.12 16.49
CA LEU A 122 21.10 16.74 16.83
C LEU A 122 21.14 16.51 18.34
N GLY A 123 22.17 17.04 19.03
CA GLY A 123 22.30 16.96 20.49
C GLY A 123 21.16 17.66 21.21
N VAL A 124 20.76 18.86 20.75
CA VAL A 124 19.61 19.59 21.30
C VAL A 124 18.32 18.79 21.09
N ALA A 125 18.07 18.27 19.88
CA ALA A 125 16.88 17.46 19.60
C ALA A 125 16.82 16.19 20.47
N ALA A 126 17.94 15.48 20.62
CA ALA A 126 18.02 14.30 21.46
C ALA A 126 17.72 14.62 22.94
N SER A 127 18.22 15.76 23.44
CA SER A 127 17.95 16.19 24.83
C SER A 127 16.47 16.51 25.06
N MET A 128 15.79 17.12 24.08
CA MET A 128 14.35 17.40 24.16
C MET A 128 13.53 16.11 24.17
N ILE A 129 13.89 15.14 23.31
CA ILE A 129 13.21 13.83 23.25
C ILE A 129 13.39 13.08 24.58
N MET A 130 14.60 13.02 25.13
CA MET A 130 14.83 12.35 26.42
C MET A 130 14.03 13.00 27.56
N SER A 131 13.97 14.33 27.60
CA SER A 131 13.19 15.07 28.60
C SER A 131 11.69 14.80 28.47
N LEU A 132 11.15 14.80 27.25
CA LEU A 132 9.74 14.46 26.99
C LEU A 132 9.42 13.02 27.37
N SER A 133 10.29 12.06 27.02
CA SER A 133 10.11 10.65 27.38
C SER A 133 10.15 10.43 28.90
N SER A 134 11.06 11.10 29.61
CA SER A 134 11.15 11.01 31.07
C SER A 134 9.91 11.60 31.75
N THR A 135 9.43 12.75 31.26
CA THR A 135 8.21 13.39 31.76
C THR A 135 6.98 12.50 31.51
N TYR A 136 6.86 11.93 30.31
CA TYR A 136 5.78 11.00 29.97
C TYR A 136 5.78 9.76 30.87
N PHE A 137 6.96 9.20 31.16
CA PHE A 137 7.11 8.06 32.07
C PHE A 137 6.66 8.40 33.49
N LEU A 138 7.11 9.54 34.04
CA LEU A 138 6.69 9.99 35.38
C LEU A 138 5.17 10.20 35.46
N LEU A 139 4.56 10.81 34.45
CA LEU A 139 3.10 10.98 34.38
C LEU A 139 2.37 9.64 34.34
N THR A 140 2.93 8.64 33.67
CA THR A 140 2.35 7.30 33.60
C THR A 140 2.43 6.58 34.94
N VAL A 141 3.58 6.63 35.63
CA VAL A 141 3.78 6.00 36.95
C VAL A 141 2.94 6.67 38.03
N LEU A 142 2.73 7.98 37.95
CA LEU A 142 1.87 8.73 38.87
C LEU A 142 0.37 8.61 38.57
N GLY A 143 -0.03 7.81 37.57
CA GLY A 143 -1.44 7.59 37.23
C GLY A 143 -2.14 8.80 36.59
N SER A 144 -1.40 9.70 35.95
CA SER A 144 -1.99 10.83 35.24
C SER A 144 -2.82 10.35 34.03
N PRO A 145 -4.00 10.95 33.75
CA PRO A 145 -4.79 10.63 32.56
C PRO A 145 -4.25 11.26 31.26
N ILE A 146 -3.25 12.14 31.35
CA ILE A 146 -2.70 12.89 30.20
C ILE A 146 -2.10 11.98 29.11
N PRO A 147 -1.29 10.94 29.41
CA PRO A 147 -0.77 10.00 28.42
C PRO A 147 -1.87 9.35 27.55
N ALA A 148 -3.00 8.99 28.15
CA ALA A 148 -4.12 8.37 27.45
C ALA A 148 -4.79 9.34 26.47
N GLN A 149 -4.95 10.62 26.87
CA GLN A 149 -5.50 11.67 26.00
C GLN A 149 -4.58 11.97 24.80
N ILE A 150 -3.27 12.05 25.02
CA ILE A 150 -2.29 12.24 23.94
C ILE A 150 -2.33 11.06 22.96
N ARG A 151 -2.42 9.82 23.46
CA ARG A 151 -2.56 8.62 22.60
C ARG A 151 -3.85 8.65 21.79
N ALA A 152 -4.97 9.07 22.36
CA ALA A 152 -6.25 9.18 21.64
C ALA A 152 -6.18 10.23 20.50
N ILE A 153 -5.55 11.39 20.75
CA ILE A 153 -5.37 12.44 19.73
C ILE A 153 -4.43 11.97 18.61
N VAL A 154 -3.29 11.36 18.95
CA VAL A 154 -2.30 10.90 17.95
C VAL A 154 -2.83 9.73 17.12
N SER A 155 -3.62 8.83 17.72
CA SER A 155 -4.25 7.71 17.01
C SER A 155 -5.46 8.13 16.16
N GLY A 156 -5.80 9.42 16.12
CA GLY A 156 -6.97 9.91 15.40
C GLY A 156 -8.30 9.45 16.00
N GLN A 157 -8.29 8.84 17.19
CA GLN A 157 -9.48 8.58 18.00
C GLN A 157 -9.93 9.89 18.65
N SER A 158 -10.40 10.82 17.81
CA SER A 158 -11.18 11.95 18.31
C SER A 158 -12.48 11.40 18.88
N GLY A 159 -12.54 11.37 20.21
CA GLY A 159 -13.66 10.80 20.96
C GLY A 159 -14.96 11.55 20.67
N ASN A 160 -15.82 10.95 19.85
CA ASN A 160 -17.25 11.18 19.94
C ASN A 160 -17.76 10.36 21.12
N ASN A 161 -17.55 10.86 22.34
CA ASN A 161 -18.12 10.31 23.56
C ASN A 161 -19.62 10.56 23.56
N GLN A 162 -20.39 9.67 22.93
CA GLN A 162 -21.73 9.35 23.41
C GLN A 162 -21.70 7.96 24.04
N ALA A 163 -22.06 7.95 25.31
CA ALA A 163 -22.17 6.78 26.16
C ALA A 163 -23.10 5.73 25.53
N GLY A 164 -22.55 4.55 25.28
CA GLY A 164 -23.27 3.33 24.97
C GLY A 164 -22.48 2.16 25.53
N GLN A 165 -23.05 1.50 26.54
CA GLN A 165 -22.45 0.35 27.21
C GLN A 165 -22.10 -0.78 26.22
N PRO A 166 -21.02 -1.55 26.45
CA PRO A 166 -20.81 -2.79 25.72
C PRO A 166 -21.85 -3.84 26.15
N VAL A 167 -22.77 -4.17 25.26
CA VAL A 167 -23.68 -5.31 25.43
C VAL A 167 -22.92 -6.56 24.99
N PHE A 168 -22.50 -7.36 25.97
CA PHE A 168 -22.11 -8.75 25.75
C PHE A 168 -23.39 -9.60 25.64
N GLY A 169 -23.72 -10.02 24.42
CA GLY A 169 -24.82 -10.92 24.13
C GLY A 169 -24.36 -12.37 24.12
N THR A 170 -24.58 -13.05 25.25
CA THR A 170 -24.48 -14.49 25.42
C THR A 170 -25.81 -15.15 25.00
N HIS A 171 -25.73 -16.18 24.15
CA HIS A 171 -26.74 -17.19 23.76
C HIS A 171 -28.24 -16.84 23.59
N GLY A 172 -28.76 -17.15 22.40
CA GLY A 172 -30.19 -17.31 22.16
C GLY A 172 -30.46 -18.26 20.99
N SER A 173 -30.57 -19.55 21.29
CA SER A 173 -31.12 -20.58 20.42
C SER A 173 -32.58 -20.27 20.09
N GLY A 174 -32.88 -20.06 18.80
CA GLY A 174 -34.25 -19.94 18.30
C GLY A 174 -34.37 -20.63 16.94
N GLN A 175 -34.86 -21.87 16.94
CA GLN A 175 -35.34 -22.56 15.75
C GLN A 175 -36.51 -21.77 15.14
N VAL A 176 -36.39 -21.42 13.86
CA VAL A 176 -37.52 -21.14 12.99
C VAL A 176 -37.32 -21.96 11.72
N ASN A 177 -38.22 -22.92 11.51
CA ASN A 177 -38.34 -23.70 10.28
C ASN A 177 -39.06 -22.88 9.22
N THR A 178 -38.41 -22.64 8.07
CA THR A 178 -39.09 -22.42 6.77
C THR A 178 -38.24 -22.99 5.63
N PRO A 179 -38.82 -23.68 4.64
CA PRO A 179 -38.08 -24.31 3.54
C PRO A 179 -37.96 -23.43 2.28
N ASN A 180 -36.82 -23.55 1.61
CA ASN A 180 -36.53 -23.23 0.21
C ASN A 180 -36.62 -21.76 -0.27
N ALA A 181 -35.49 -21.06 -0.17
CA ALA A 181 -35.00 -20.15 -1.22
C ALA A 181 -33.45 -20.09 -1.14
N PRO A 182 -32.71 -20.13 -2.27
CA PRO A 182 -31.26 -19.93 -2.25
C PRO A 182 -30.95 -18.45 -2.00
N VAL A 183 -30.38 -18.17 -0.83
CA VAL A 183 -29.85 -16.87 -0.43
C VAL A 183 -28.50 -16.65 -1.15
N PRO A 184 -28.26 -15.52 -1.83
CA PRO A 184 -26.93 -15.18 -2.32
C PRO A 184 -25.98 -14.92 -1.13
N PRO A 185 -24.72 -15.37 -1.14
CA PRO A 185 -23.83 -15.15 -0.02
C PRO A 185 -23.53 -13.65 0.13
N VAL A 186 -23.94 -13.09 1.26
CA VAL A 186 -23.69 -11.73 1.69
C VAL A 186 -22.47 -11.71 2.62
N SER A 187 -21.52 -10.85 2.25
CA SER A 187 -20.51 -10.20 3.10
C SER A 187 -19.36 -11.05 3.65
N ALA A 188 -18.23 -10.99 2.94
CA ALA A 188 -16.91 -11.28 3.50
C ALA A 188 -16.62 -10.33 4.68
N THR A 189 -16.63 -10.89 5.89
CA THR A 189 -16.07 -10.27 7.08
C THR A 189 -14.54 -10.33 7.01
N ASN A 190 -13.92 -9.24 7.47
CA ASN A 190 -12.54 -8.79 7.25
C ASN A 190 -11.39 -9.67 7.82
N GLU A 191 -11.57 -10.99 7.93
CA GLU A 191 -10.58 -11.93 8.49
C GLU A 191 -10.09 -13.00 7.51
N TYR A 192 -10.60 -13.04 6.27
CA TYR A 192 -10.45 -14.23 5.41
C TYR A 192 -9.60 -14.08 4.15
N TYR A 193 -8.77 -13.05 4.00
CA TYR A 193 -7.92 -12.92 2.81
C TYR A 193 -6.91 -14.07 2.64
N SER A 194 -6.28 -14.54 3.73
CA SER A 194 -5.32 -15.65 3.67
C SER A 194 -5.98 -17.01 3.34
N ALA A 195 -7.25 -17.18 3.70
CA ALA A 195 -8.01 -18.39 3.45
C ALA A 195 -8.75 -18.36 2.11
N GLU A 196 -9.17 -17.20 1.60
CA GLU A 196 -9.67 -17.03 0.22
C GLU A 196 -8.54 -17.12 -0.81
N ALA A 197 -7.34 -16.59 -0.50
CA ALA A 197 -6.14 -16.83 -1.31
C ALA A 197 -5.80 -18.33 -1.35
N ALA A 198 -5.93 -19.04 -0.23
CA ALA A 198 -5.77 -20.50 -0.18
C ALA A 198 -6.93 -21.27 -0.86
N ALA A 199 -8.13 -20.68 -0.95
CA ALA A 199 -9.30 -21.26 -1.61
C ALA A 199 -9.43 -20.89 -3.11
N GLY A 200 -8.44 -20.20 -3.68
CA GLY A 200 -8.40 -19.86 -5.12
C GLY A 200 -9.25 -18.66 -5.55
N GLY A 201 -9.67 -17.80 -4.61
CA GLY A 201 -10.55 -16.65 -4.88
C GLY A 201 -9.88 -15.52 -5.67
N PHE A 202 -8.62 -15.19 -5.39
CA PHE A 202 -7.84 -14.21 -6.15
C PHE A 202 -6.34 -14.54 -6.03
N VAL A 203 -5.76 -15.14 -7.08
CA VAL A 203 -4.30 -15.29 -7.19
C VAL A 203 -3.73 -13.99 -7.74
N VAL A 204 -3.24 -13.13 -6.85
CA VAL A 204 -2.51 -11.93 -7.27
C VAL A 204 -1.17 -12.37 -7.84
N ARG A 205 -0.94 -12.12 -9.13
CA ARG A 205 0.38 -12.40 -9.73
C ARG A 205 1.42 -11.50 -9.06
N PRO A 206 2.53 -12.06 -8.56
CA PRO A 206 3.58 -11.23 -7.98
C PRO A 206 4.14 -10.29 -9.04
N ASN A 207 4.27 -9.01 -8.69
CA ASN A 207 4.96 -8.02 -9.50
C ASN A 207 6.48 -8.29 -9.48
N LYS A 208 6.97 -8.75 -8.33
CA LYS A 208 8.38 -9.03 -8.09
C LYS A 208 8.55 -10.44 -7.53
N THR A 209 9.54 -11.17 -8.07
CA THR A 209 9.98 -12.46 -7.53
C THR A 209 11.50 -12.42 -7.31
N GLU A 210 11.96 -12.77 -6.12
CA GLU A 210 13.39 -12.72 -5.78
C GLU A 210 13.83 -13.93 -4.92
N ASP A 211 15.00 -14.49 -5.20
CA ASP A 211 15.61 -15.54 -4.36
C ASP A 211 16.15 -14.92 -3.06
N LEU A 212 15.68 -15.39 -1.92
CA LEU A 212 16.26 -15.00 -0.63
C LEU A 212 17.57 -15.76 -0.40
N VAL A 213 18.58 -15.06 0.12
CA VAL A 213 19.84 -15.65 0.65
C VAL A 213 19.92 -15.49 2.17
N ALA A 214 20.33 -16.56 2.87
CA ALA A 214 20.31 -16.61 4.33
C ALA A 214 21.17 -15.49 4.91
N GLU A 215 20.67 -14.84 5.98
CA GLU A 215 21.36 -13.74 6.67
C GLU A 215 21.61 -12.49 5.81
N LYS A 216 21.05 -12.43 4.59
CA LYS A 216 21.12 -11.27 3.72
C LYS A 216 19.75 -10.60 3.64
N PRO A 217 19.50 -9.54 4.44
CA PRO A 217 18.21 -8.84 4.40
C PRO A 217 18.02 -8.17 3.03
N ILE A 218 16.78 -8.20 2.54
CA ILE A 218 16.34 -7.48 1.35
C ILE A 218 15.45 -6.34 1.79
N ASN A 219 15.76 -5.13 1.32
CA ASN A 219 14.98 -3.93 1.57
C ASN A 219 14.20 -3.59 0.32
N ASP A 220 12.89 -3.37 0.45
CA ASP A 220 12.03 -3.09 -0.70
C ASP A 220 10.85 -2.20 -0.33
N VAL A 221 10.06 -1.80 -1.34
CA VAL A 221 8.84 -1.02 -1.17
C VAL A 221 7.68 -1.79 -1.75
N LEU A 222 6.61 -1.94 -0.97
CA LEU A 222 5.39 -2.59 -1.42
C LEU A 222 4.27 -1.56 -1.62
N ASP A 223 3.81 -1.46 -2.86
CA ASP A 223 2.69 -0.61 -3.22
C ASP A 223 1.34 -1.34 -3.04
N PRO A 224 0.25 -0.60 -2.75
CA PRO A 224 -1.08 -1.19 -2.63
C PRO A 224 -1.53 -1.89 -3.93
N GLY A 225 -2.10 -3.09 -3.81
CA GLY A 225 -2.60 -3.90 -4.92
C GLY A 225 -1.55 -4.78 -5.59
N PHE A 226 -0.28 -4.69 -5.18
CA PHE A 226 0.80 -5.52 -5.71
C PHE A 226 1.18 -6.64 -4.72
N ALA A 227 1.81 -7.70 -5.23
CA ALA A 227 2.38 -8.76 -4.42
C ALA A 227 3.87 -8.93 -4.75
N HIS A 228 4.68 -9.17 -3.72
CA HIS A 228 6.07 -9.61 -3.87
C HIS A 228 6.16 -11.07 -3.43
N GLU A 229 6.94 -11.86 -4.17
CA GLU A 229 7.22 -13.27 -3.90
C GLU A 229 8.71 -13.45 -3.64
N TYR A 230 9.03 -14.22 -2.60
CA TYR A 230 10.39 -14.51 -2.21
C TYR A 230 10.61 -16.01 -2.14
N ILE A 231 11.61 -16.52 -2.85
CA ILE A 231 11.90 -17.95 -2.96
C ILE A 231 12.99 -18.34 -1.97
N ILE A 232 12.74 -19.39 -1.19
CA ILE A 232 13.64 -19.92 -0.17
C ILE A 232 13.94 -21.39 -0.49
N LYS A 233 15.19 -21.70 -0.79
CA LYS A 233 15.63 -23.07 -1.12
C LYS A 233 15.97 -23.83 0.16
N VAL A 234 15.15 -24.83 0.50
CA VAL A 234 15.27 -25.59 1.75
C VAL A 234 15.23 -27.09 1.54
N LYS A 235 15.77 -27.84 2.50
CA LYS A 235 15.72 -29.30 2.55
C LYS A 235 14.77 -29.75 3.65
N LYS A 236 14.14 -30.90 3.45
CA LYS A 236 13.35 -31.57 4.48
C LYS A 236 14.22 -31.77 5.73
N GLY A 237 13.69 -31.37 6.87
CA GLY A 237 14.37 -31.40 8.17
C GLY A 237 15.04 -30.08 8.55
N ASP A 238 15.17 -29.11 7.64
CA ASP A 238 15.62 -27.76 7.99
C ASP A 238 14.59 -27.10 8.92
N GLU A 239 15.06 -26.31 9.88
CA GLU A 239 14.25 -25.34 10.61
C GLU A 239 14.62 -23.93 10.10
N ILE A 240 13.62 -23.15 9.69
CA ILE A 240 13.84 -21.80 9.17
C ILE A 240 13.06 -20.77 9.97
N ALA A 241 13.64 -19.59 10.12
CA ALA A 241 12.99 -18.40 10.66
C ALA A 241 12.94 -17.35 9.56
N VAL A 242 11.75 -16.87 9.21
CA VAL A 242 11.52 -15.81 8.22
C VAL A 242 10.88 -14.62 8.91
N ALA A 243 11.46 -13.44 8.79
CA ALA A 243 10.94 -12.23 9.41
C ALA A 243 10.69 -11.14 8.36
N VAL A 244 9.55 -10.47 8.47
CA VAL A 244 9.20 -9.29 7.68
C VAL A 244 8.84 -8.15 8.61
N GLN A 245 9.48 -7.00 8.42
CA GLN A 245 9.26 -5.79 9.20
C GLN A 245 8.97 -4.62 8.26
N PHE A 246 7.81 -3.99 8.42
CA PHE A 246 7.50 -2.73 7.75
C PHE A 246 8.01 -1.54 8.57
N PHE A 247 8.44 -0.50 7.85
CA PHE A 247 8.88 0.80 8.37
C PHE A 247 7.91 1.92 7.96
N SER A 248 6.66 1.55 7.65
CA SER A 248 5.61 2.48 7.26
C SER A 248 4.64 2.69 8.42
N PRO A 249 4.25 3.94 8.73
CA PRO A 249 3.27 4.23 9.77
C PRO A 249 1.87 3.73 9.42
N THR A 250 1.61 3.44 8.14
CA THR A 250 0.34 2.89 7.69
C THR A 250 0.32 1.36 7.74
N ALA A 251 1.46 0.70 7.91
CA ALA A 251 1.50 -0.76 7.95
C ALA A 251 1.07 -1.27 9.33
N HIS A 252 -0.07 -1.95 9.40
CA HIS A 252 -0.55 -2.66 10.56
C HIS A 252 -1.32 -3.89 10.10
N LYS A 253 -1.30 -4.98 10.88
CA LYS A 253 -1.82 -6.30 10.49
C LYS A 253 -1.09 -6.95 9.31
N VAL A 254 0.22 -6.76 9.23
CA VAL A 254 1.05 -7.35 8.17
C VAL A 254 0.89 -8.87 8.07
N ALA A 255 0.73 -9.56 9.21
CA ALA A 255 0.54 -11.00 9.27
C ALA A 255 -0.67 -11.54 8.49
N ALA A 256 -1.74 -10.75 8.35
CA ALA A 256 -2.94 -11.14 7.60
C ALA A 256 -2.72 -11.10 6.08
N ASN A 257 -1.73 -10.31 5.64
CA ASN A 257 -1.41 -10.05 4.25
C ASN A 257 -0.16 -10.82 3.78
N MET A 258 0.22 -11.88 4.51
CA MET A 258 1.37 -12.73 4.19
C MET A 258 0.99 -14.21 4.17
N ALA A 259 1.54 -14.93 3.20
CA ALA A 259 1.40 -16.37 3.07
C ALA A 259 2.77 -17.05 2.93
N MET A 260 2.91 -18.21 3.56
CA MET A 260 4.02 -19.12 3.36
C MET A 260 3.51 -20.28 2.52
N LEU A 261 4.11 -20.53 1.35
CA LEU A 261 3.71 -21.60 0.45
C LEU A 261 4.78 -22.68 0.41
N ASP A 262 4.35 -23.94 0.42
CA ASP A 262 5.23 -25.09 0.21
C ASP A 262 5.64 -25.23 -1.27
N PRO A 263 6.53 -26.17 -1.63
CA PRO A 263 6.98 -26.36 -3.01
C PRO A 263 5.86 -26.77 -3.98
N ASP A 264 4.74 -27.29 -3.47
CA ASP A 264 3.56 -27.66 -4.25
C ASP A 264 2.58 -26.47 -4.40
N GLY A 265 2.89 -25.32 -3.78
CA GLY A 265 2.10 -24.09 -3.84
C GLY A 265 0.98 -23.99 -2.80
N TYR A 266 0.89 -24.92 -1.84
CA TYR A 266 -0.12 -24.88 -0.79
C TYR A 266 0.31 -23.99 0.38
N ASN A 267 -0.66 -23.31 1.00
CA ASN A 267 -0.41 -22.49 2.18
C ASN A 267 0.03 -23.37 3.37
N ALA A 268 1.30 -23.22 3.75
CA ALA A 268 1.95 -23.93 4.83
C ALA A 268 2.04 -23.10 6.13
N ALA A 269 1.38 -21.94 6.21
CA ALA A 269 1.41 -21.09 7.41
C ALA A 269 0.96 -21.83 8.69
N ALA A 270 0.05 -22.79 8.58
CA ALA A 270 -0.39 -23.60 9.72
C ALA A 270 0.68 -24.58 10.24
N GLN A 271 1.74 -24.82 9.47
CA GLN A 271 2.88 -25.67 9.84
C GLN A 271 4.02 -24.86 10.49
N CYS A 272 3.88 -23.54 10.55
CA CYS A 272 4.85 -22.62 11.11
C CYS A 272 4.30 -22.02 12.40
N GLU A 273 5.18 -21.82 13.39
CA GLU A 273 4.86 -20.96 14.52
C GLU A 273 4.91 -19.50 14.06
N ARG A 274 3.80 -18.77 14.26
CA ARG A 274 3.71 -17.37 13.87
C ARG A 274 3.98 -16.49 15.08
N GLY A 275 5.00 -15.64 14.98
CA GLY A 275 5.35 -14.64 15.98
C GLY A 275 5.24 -13.21 15.44
N SER A 276 5.56 -12.25 16.30
CA SER A 276 5.73 -10.86 15.91
C SER A 276 6.86 -10.24 16.73
N ILE A 277 7.71 -9.44 16.08
CA ILE A 277 8.82 -8.74 16.74
C ILE A 277 8.29 -7.51 17.51
N MET A 278 7.23 -6.89 16.97
CA MET A 278 6.64 -5.66 17.50
C MET A 278 5.16 -5.86 17.79
N THR A 279 4.68 -5.32 18.91
CA THR A 279 3.29 -5.53 19.36
C THR A 279 2.23 -4.76 18.55
N ASP A 280 2.66 -3.88 17.65
CA ASP A 280 1.82 -3.05 16.78
C ASP A 280 1.38 -3.77 15.49
N GLY A 281 1.88 -4.99 15.24
CA GLY A 281 1.54 -5.77 14.06
C GLY A 281 2.16 -5.24 12.75
N THR A 282 3.20 -4.41 12.84
CA THR A 282 4.00 -3.97 11.69
C THR A 282 5.00 -5.04 11.24
N SER A 283 5.14 -6.12 12.02
CA SER A 283 6.01 -7.24 11.73
C SER A 283 5.38 -8.59 12.00
N VAL A 284 5.91 -9.59 11.30
CA VAL A 284 5.55 -10.99 11.48
C VAL A 284 6.81 -11.84 11.33
N THR A 285 6.88 -12.89 12.13
CA THR A 285 7.88 -13.94 12.01
C THR A 285 7.19 -15.28 11.78
N TYR A 286 7.82 -16.13 10.97
CA TYR A 286 7.43 -17.51 10.74
C TYR A 286 8.61 -18.41 11.08
N ASP A 287 8.42 -19.25 12.09
CA ASP A 287 9.37 -20.28 12.47
C ASP A 287 8.82 -21.62 11.98
N CYS A 288 9.35 -22.12 10.87
CA CYS A 288 8.83 -23.26 10.13
C CYS A 288 9.74 -24.48 10.25
N LYS A 289 9.15 -25.65 10.51
CA LYS A 289 9.84 -26.95 10.36
C LYS A 289 9.57 -27.51 8.97
N ILE A 290 10.61 -27.62 8.15
CA ILE A 290 10.46 -27.98 6.74
C ILE A 290 10.20 -29.48 6.58
N ASN A 291 9.01 -29.82 6.09
CA ASN A 291 8.60 -31.21 5.84
C ASN A 291 8.86 -31.68 4.39
N LYS A 292 9.12 -30.75 3.46
CA LYS A 292 9.35 -31.00 2.03
C LYS A 292 10.56 -30.22 1.53
N THR A 293 11.48 -30.91 0.85
CA THR A 293 12.61 -30.29 0.14
C THR A 293 12.08 -29.57 -1.10
N GLY A 294 12.56 -28.35 -1.35
CA GLY A 294 12.23 -27.62 -2.56
C GLY A 294 12.27 -26.11 -2.36
N ASP A 295 11.62 -25.42 -3.29
CA ASP A 295 11.50 -23.97 -3.31
C ASP A 295 10.24 -23.56 -2.55
N TRP A 296 10.41 -23.16 -1.30
CA TRP A 296 9.34 -22.56 -0.51
C TRP A 296 9.19 -21.09 -0.90
N LYS A 297 7.96 -20.57 -0.81
CA LYS A 297 7.68 -19.19 -1.25
C LYS A 297 7.04 -18.40 -0.14
N LEU A 298 7.60 -17.25 0.17
CA LEU A 298 6.94 -16.24 0.98
C LEU A 298 6.26 -15.25 0.04
N GLN A 299 4.95 -15.14 0.12
CA GLN A 299 4.18 -14.12 -0.60
C GLN A 299 3.73 -13.03 0.36
N LEU A 300 3.97 -11.78 -0.03
CA LEU A 300 3.59 -10.59 0.71
C LEU A 300 2.69 -9.73 -0.19
N PHE A 301 1.47 -9.49 0.26
CA PHE A 301 0.48 -8.69 -0.47
C PHE A 301 0.39 -7.28 0.08
N GLY A 302 0.35 -6.29 -0.81
CA GLY A 302 0.21 -4.88 -0.47
C GLY A 302 -1.25 -4.50 -0.31
N HIS A 303 -1.74 -4.41 0.92
CA HIS A 303 -3.09 -3.92 1.21
C HIS A 303 -3.02 -2.47 1.70
N SER A 304 -3.79 -1.58 1.07
CA SER A 304 -3.78 -0.16 1.39
C SER A 304 -4.08 0.06 2.87
N GLY A 305 -3.17 0.76 3.55
CA GLY A 305 -3.31 1.04 4.97
C GLY A 305 -3.10 -0.16 5.88
N GLU A 306 -2.59 -1.30 5.42
CA GLU A 306 -2.29 -2.46 6.28
C GLU A 306 -0.88 -3.03 6.02
N SER A 307 -0.48 -3.20 4.77
CA SER A 307 0.81 -3.83 4.42
C SER A 307 1.49 -3.11 3.25
N THR A 308 1.64 -1.79 3.36
CA THR A 308 2.20 -0.97 2.28
C THR A 308 3.32 -0.06 2.78
N GLY A 309 4.31 0.18 1.93
CA GLY A 309 5.47 1.03 2.19
C GLY A 309 6.78 0.26 2.24
N VAL A 310 7.80 0.87 2.85
CA VAL A 310 9.14 0.28 2.96
C VAL A 310 9.12 -0.89 3.94
N TYR A 311 9.72 -2.00 3.57
CA TYR A 311 9.88 -3.16 4.45
C TYR A 311 11.23 -3.84 4.25
N ILE A 312 11.56 -4.69 5.21
CA ILE A 312 12.73 -5.57 5.17
C ILE A 312 12.25 -6.99 5.35
N VAL A 313 12.71 -7.88 4.47
CA VAL A 313 12.56 -9.33 4.61
C VAL A 313 13.92 -9.96 4.89
N THR A 314 13.97 -10.86 5.86
CA THR A 314 15.16 -11.65 6.17
C THR A 314 14.75 -13.09 6.44
N TYR A 315 15.66 -14.03 6.17
CA TYR A 315 15.51 -15.38 6.68
C TYR A 315 16.83 -15.92 7.21
N GLN A 316 16.71 -16.84 8.16
CA GLN A 316 17.79 -17.59 8.75
C GLN A 316 17.43 -19.07 8.77
N ARG A 317 18.44 -19.93 8.62
CA ARG A 317 18.32 -21.36 8.86
C ARG A 317 18.89 -21.65 10.25
N MET A 318 18.11 -22.34 11.09
CA MET A 318 18.47 -22.70 12.46
C MET A 318 19.18 -24.06 12.52
#